data_AF-A0A954CL63-F1
#
_entry.id   AF-A0A954CL63-F1
#
_cell.length_a   1.000
_cell.length_b   1.000
_cell.length_c   1.000
_cell.angle_alpha   90.00
_cell.angle_beta   90.00
_cell.angle_gamma   90.00
#
_symmetry.space_group_name_H-M   'P 1'
#
loop_
_entity.id
_entity.type
_entity.pdbx_description
1 polymer ?
#
loop_
_entity_poly.entity_id
_entity_poly.type
_entity_poly.pdbx_seq_one_letter_code
_entity_poly.pdbx_strand_id
1 'polypeptide(L)'
;MIADLLQIVNDRSPRHLVVVGDIILDHYVRGDVSRISPEAPIPVVAVKDEEAILGGAANVAANIVSMGASAELIGVLGDDQSGKTVKRLAKSLRG
;
A
#
# COMPACT_ATOMS: atom_id res chain seq x y z
N MET A 1 -12.82 23.39 0.00
CA MET A 1 -11.95 22.27 -0.42
C MET A 1 -11.51 21.39 0.76
N ILE A 2 -10.70 21.87 1.71
CA ILE A 2 -10.31 21.05 2.89
C ILE A 2 -11.50 20.79 3.84
N ALA A 3 -12.36 21.81 4.04
CA ALA A 3 -13.55 21.68 4.88
C ALA A 3 -14.54 20.62 4.35
N ASP A 4 -14.72 20.53 3.03
CA ASP A 4 -15.61 19.57 2.39
C ASP A 4 -15.12 18.13 2.59
N LEU A 5 -13.79 17.92 2.50
CA LEU A 5 -13.17 16.63 2.76
C LEU A 5 -13.37 16.17 4.21
N LEU A 6 -13.19 17.08 5.17
CA LEU A 6 -13.41 16.77 6.59
C LEU A 6 -14.87 16.41 6.87
N GLN A 7 -15.81 17.08 6.21
CA GLN A 7 -17.23 16.79 6.35
C GLN A 7 -17.57 15.40 5.78
N ILE A 8 -17.02 15.06 4.61
CA ILE A 8 -17.19 13.74 3.98
C ILE A 8 -16.59 12.63 4.84
N VAL A 9 -15.41 12.86 5.44
CA VAL A 9 -14.74 11.90 6.32
C VAL A 9 -15.49 11.71 7.66
N ASN A 10 -16.05 12.78 8.23
CA ASN A 10 -16.79 12.70 9.49
C ASN A 10 -18.19 12.09 9.35
N ASP A 11 -18.80 12.19 8.18
CA ASP A 11 -20.10 11.60 7.92
C ASP A 11 -19.93 10.12 7.53
N ARG A 12 -20.22 9.26 8.53
CA ARG A 12 -20.08 7.79 8.53
C ARG A 12 -21.18 7.05 7.75
N SER A 13 -21.91 7.73 6.89
CA SER A 13 -22.84 7.08 5.97
C SER A 13 -22.09 6.07 5.10
N PRO A 14 -22.67 4.88 4.82
CA PRO A 14 -22.05 3.90 3.93
C PRO A 14 -21.90 4.53 2.55
N ARG A 15 -20.65 4.68 2.11
CA ARG A 15 -20.31 5.25 0.82
C ARG A 15 -19.52 4.25 0.00
N HIS A 16 -19.73 4.33 -1.30
CA HIS A 16 -18.89 3.72 -2.31
C HIS A 16 -17.99 4.80 -2.89
N LEU A 17 -16.68 4.69 -2.65
CA LEU A 17 -15.69 5.64 -3.13
C LEU A 17 -14.86 5.02 -4.24
N VAL A 18 -14.59 5.79 -5.30
CA VAL A 18 -13.69 5.39 -6.37
C VAL A 18 -12.35 6.09 -6.18
N VAL A 19 -11.28 5.32 -6.08
CA VAL A 19 -9.90 5.81 -6.01
C VAL A 19 -9.24 5.56 -7.36
N VAL A 20 -8.86 6.63 -8.05
CA VAL A 20 -8.14 6.57 -9.32
C VAL A 20 -6.75 7.16 -9.12
N GLY A 21 -5.70 6.40 -9.46
CA GLY A 21 -4.33 6.93 -9.37
C GLY A 21 -3.26 5.87 -9.42
N ASP A 22 -2.05 6.27 -9.05
CA ASP A 22 -0.87 5.42 -9.09
C ASP A 22 -0.91 4.38 -7.99
N ILE A 23 -0.81 3.12 -8.41
CA ILE A 23 -0.75 1.98 -7.50
C ILE A 23 0.70 1.55 -7.36
N ILE A 24 1.19 1.58 -6.12
CA ILE A 24 2.54 1.14 -5.78
C ILE A 24 2.47 0.05 -4.70
N LEU A 25 3.54 -0.74 -4.62
CA LEU A 25 3.74 -1.73 -3.56
C LEU A 25 4.90 -1.24 -2.69
N ASP A 26 4.63 -1.00 -1.41
CA ASP A 26 5.68 -0.65 -0.47
C ASP A 26 6.27 -1.96 0.08
N HIS A 27 7.55 -2.17 -0.15
CA HIS A 27 8.27 -3.39 0.23
C HIS A 27 9.34 -3.07 1.29
N TYR A 28 9.12 -3.57 2.50
CA TYR A 28 10.02 -3.38 3.63
C TYR A 28 10.93 -4.60 3.77
N VAL A 29 12.24 -4.38 3.70
CA VAL A 29 13.25 -5.39 3.95
C VAL A 29 13.93 -5.06 5.27
N ARG A 30 13.81 -5.94 6.26
CA ARG A 30 14.33 -5.73 7.61
C ARG A 30 15.38 -6.79 7.91
N GLY A 31 16.48 -6.36 8.52
CA GLY A 31 17.59 -7.25 8.85
C GLY A 31 18.70 -6.54 9.59
N ASP A 32 19.68 -7.33 9.99
CA ASP A 32 20.84 -6.84 10.74
C ASP A 32 21.96 -6.45 9.79
N VAL A 33 22.71 -5.41 10.16
CA VAL A 33 23.93 -4.99 9.46
C VAL A 33 25.13 -5.26 10.37
N SER A 34 25.94 -6.24 10.01
CA SER A 34 27.13 -6.63 10.79
C SER A 34 28.46 -6.45 10.05
N ARG A 35 28.43 -6.16 8.74
CA ARG A 35 29.62 -6.00 7.93
C ARG A 35 29.43 -5.05 6.74
N ILE A 36 30.56 -4.57 6.22
CA ILE A 36 30.65 -3.82 4.96
C ILE A 36 30.99 -4.79 3.82
N SER A 37 30.50 -4.52 2.61
CA SER A 37 30.81 -5.33 1.44
C SER A 37 32.30 -5.23 1.08
N PRO A 38 32.97 -6.35 0.73
CA PRO A 38 34.34 -6.30 0.21
C PRO A 38 34.44 -5.66 -1.18
N GLU A 39 33.33 -5.59 -1.94
CA GLU A 39 33.30 -5.07 -3.31
C GLU A 39 33.08 -3.54 -3.40
N ALA A 40 32.48 -2.94 -2.36
CA ALA A 40 32.18 -1.51 -2.31
C ALA A 40 31.91 -1.07 -0.87
N PRO A 41 32.09 0.22 -0.52
CA PRO A 41 31.88 0.74 0.83
C PRO A 41 30.38 0.90 1.17
N ILE A 42 29.60 -0.16 0.98
CA ILE A 42 28.16 -0.23 1.27
C ILE A 42 27.89 -1.31 2.34
N PRO A 43 26.94 -1.09 3.25
CA PRO A 43 26.56 -2.10 4.24
C PRO A 43 25.89 -3.32 3.60
N VAL A 44 26.11 -4.51 4.17
CA VAL A 44 25.39 -5.71 3.77
C VAL A 44 24.30 -6.01 4.80
N VAL A 45 23.03 -5.99 4.36
CA VAL A 45 21.88 -6.35 5.18
C VAL A 45 21.70 -7.87 5.17
N ALA A 46 21.79 -8.50 6.34
CA ALA A 46 21.38 -9.89 6.54
C ALA A 46 19.87 -9.91 6.77
N VAL A 47 19.10 -10.10 5.70
CA VAL A 47 17.63 -10.06 5.71
C VAL A 47 17.06 -11.09 6.70
N LYS A 48 16.12 -10.64 7.53
CA LYS A 48 15.41 -11.43 8.54
C LYS A 48 13.92 -11.51 8.26
N ASP A 49 13.36 -10.43 7.75
CA ASP A 49 11.93 -10.26 7.52
C ASP A 49 11.71 -9.38 6.30
N GLU A 50 10.63 -9.68 5.57
CA GLU A 50 10.17 -8.91 4.43
C GLU A 50 8.65 -8.77 4.50
N GLU A 51 8.16 -7.55 4.30
CA GLU A 51 6.74 -7.24 4.34
C GLU A 51 6.34 -6.38 3.15
N ALA A 52 5.26 -6.77 2.50
CA ALA A 52 4.70 -6.05 1.37
C ALA A 52 3.33 -5.49 1.75
N ILE A 53 3.16 -4.18 1.64
CA ILE A 53 1.90 -3.48 1.93
C ILE A 53 1.44 -2.66 0.73
N LEU A 54 0.13 -2.37 0.69
CA LEU A 54 -0.44 -1.51 -0.34
C LEU A 54 0.06 -0.07 -0.14
N GLY A 55 0.60 0.54 -1.20
CA GLY A 55 1.04 1.93 -1.20
C GLY A 55 0.24 2.79 -2.20
N GLY A 56 0.47 4.11 -2.17
CA GLY A 56 -0.16 5.06 -3.09
C GLY A 56 -1.69 5.00 -3.06
N ALA A 57 -2.33 4.95 -4.25
CA ALA A 57 -3.78 4.85 -4.38
C ALA A 57 -4.35 3.59 -3.69
N ALA A 58 -3.61 2.49 -3.66
CA ALA A 58 -4.08 1.27 -2.99
C ALA A 58 -4.10 1.41 -1.46
N ASN A 59 -3.19 2.19 -0.87
CA ASN A 59 -3.24 2.52 0.56
C ASN A 59 -4.47 3.38 0.89
N VAL A 60 -4.81 4.33 0.01
CA VAL A 60 -6.03 5.14 0.17
C VAL A 60 -7.27 4.25 0.17
N ALA A 61 -7.36 3.30 -0.77
CA ALA A 61 -8.45 2.32 -0.79
C ALA A 61 -8.49 1.46 0.49
N ALA A 62 -7.34 1.01 0.99
CA ALA A 62 -7.24 0.28 2.24
C ALA A 62 -7.76 1.08 3.45
N ASN A 63 -7.41 2.36 3.53
CA ASN A 63 -7.90 3.26 4.57
C ASN A 63 -9.43 3.45 4.50
N ILE A 64 -9.99 3.62 3.29
CA ILE A 64 -11.44 3.72 3.09
C ILE A 64 -12.16 2.47 3.62
N VAL A 65 -11.66 1.29 3.26
CA VAL A 65 -12.20 0.01 3.74
C VAL A 65 -12.09 -0.12 5.25
N SER A 66 -10.96 0.29 5.84
CA SER A 66 -10.76 0.25 7.31
C SER A 66 -11.74 1.14 8.09
N MET A 67 -12.27 2.18 7.44
CA MET A 67 -13.28 3.08 8.01
C MET A 67 -14.72 2.54 7.86
N GLY A 68 -14.91 1.36 7.27
CA GLY A 68 -16.22 0.73 7.08
C GLY A 68 -16.96 1.16 5.82
N ALA A 69 -16.29 1.80 4.87
CA ALA A 69 -16.82 2.16 3.57
C ALA A 69 -16.34 1.18 2.48
N SER A 70 -16.96 1.22 1.30
CA SER A 70 -16.52 0.44 0.14
C SER A 70 -15.62 1.28 -0.76
N ALA A 71 -14.59 0.64 -1.34
CA ALA A 71 -13.65 1.28 -2.24
C ALA A 71 -13.52 0.50 -3.56
N GLU A 72 -13.64 1.20 -4.67
CA GLU A 72 -13.23 0.73 -5.99
C GLU A 72 -11.89 1.37 -6.35
N LEU A 73 -10.89 0.56 -6.66
CA LEU A 73 -9.55 1.01 -6.99
C LEU A 73 -9.29 0.85 -8.49
N ILE A 74 -9.00 1.95 -9.18
CA ILE A 74 -8.70 1.99 -10.61
C ILE A 74 -7.28 2.51 -10.80
N GLY A 75 -6.46 1.73 -11.50
CA GLY A 75 -5.10 2.09 -11.85
C GLY A 75 -4.47 1.03 -12.75
N VAL A 76 -3.20 1.23 -13.11
CA VAL A 76 -2.45 0.30 -13.96
C VAL A 76 -1.49 -0.51 -13.11
N LEU A 77 -1.39 -1.81 -13.38
CA LEU A 77 -0.44 -2.72 -12.74
C LEU A 77 0.37 -3.44 -13.80
N GLY A 78 1.66 -3.65 -13.54
CA GLY A 78 2.49 -4.56 -14.32
C GLY A 78 2.04 -6.02 -14.18
N ASP A 79 2.34 -6.84 -15.19
CA ASP A 79 2.18 -8.30 -15.11
C ASP A 79 3.44 -8.97 -14.52
N ASP A 80 3.81 -8.52 -13.32
CA ASP A 80 4.96 -8.99 -12.58
C ASP A 80 4.57 -9.45 -11.16
N GLN A 81 5.56 -9.85 -10.38
CA GLN A 81 5.34 -10.36 -9.02
C GLN A 81 4.77 -9.28 -8.08
N SER A 82 5.16 -8.02 -8.28
CA SER A 82 4.66 -6.89 -7.50
C SER A 82 3.19 -6.63 -7.82
N GLY A 83 2.82 -6.59 -9.11
CA GLY A 83 1.44 -6.46 -9.56
C GLY A 83 0.53 -7.60 -9.07
N LYS A 84 1.04 -8.84 -9.08
CA LYS A 84 0.33 -10.00 -8.50
C LYS A 84 0.14 -9.88 -6.98
N THR A 85 1.14 -9.35 -6.27
CA THR A 85 1.07 -9.12 -4.83
C THR A 85 0.08 -8.03 -4.48
N VAL A 86 0.09 -6.90 -5.20
CA VAL A 86 -0.93 -5.85 -5.05
C VAL A 86 -2.33 -6.42 -5.27
N LYS A 87 -2.57 -7.17 -6.35
CA LYS A 87 -3.88 -7.81 -6.60
C LYS A 87 -4.32 -8.71 -5.45
N ARG A 88 -3.42 -9.48 -4.87
CA ARG A 88 -3.70 -10.36 -3.72
C ARG A 88 -4.07 -9.54 -2.48
N LEU A 89 -3.26 -8.54 -2.14
CA LEU A 89 -3.48 -7.68 -0.97
C LEU A 89 -4.78 -6.87 -1.12
N ALA A 90 -5.02 -6.26 -2.27
CA ALA A 90 -6.24 -5.49 -2.54
C ALA A 90 -7.51 -6.36 -2.43
N LYS A 91 -7.48 -7.61 -2.92
CA LYS A 91 -8.58 -8.57 -2.75
C LYS A 91 -8.80 -9.03 -1.31
N SER A 92 -7.78 -8.89 -0.45
CA SER A 92 -7.88 -9.24 0.97
C SER A 92 -8.49 -8.12 1.82
N LEU A 93 -8.61 -6.91 1.27
CA LEU A 93 -9.36 -5.83 1.90
C LEU A 93 -10.81 -6.26 2.03
N ARG A 94 -11.28 -6.48 3.26
CA ARG A 94 -12.68 -6.78 3.56
C ARG A 94 -13.35 -5.52 4.08
N GLY A 95 -14.43 -5.11 3.41
CA GLY A 95 -15.49 -4.26 3.96
C GLY A 95 -16.70 -5.11 4.27
#